data_AF-A0A0S7ZMJ4-F1
#
_entry.id   AF-A0A0S7ZMJ4-F1
#
_cell.length_a   1.000
_cell.length_b   1.000
_cell.length_c   1.000
_cell.angle_alpha   90.00
_cell.angle_beta   90.00
_cell.angle_gamma   90.00
#
_symmetry.space_group_name_H-M   'P 1'
#
loop_
_entity.id
_entity.type
_entity.pdbx_description
1 polymer ?
#
loop_
_entity_poly.entity_id
_entity_poly.type
_entity_poly.pdbx_seq_one_letter_code
_entity_poly.pdbx_strand_id
1 'polypeptide(L)'
;MKKIIVILVISLALIFTSQACNWPVVEFSGEIVPMEDTDGSDSESTTPPETAPPIPPASEPTPTNTPVDTAVPTATTICDLAGFITDVTVPDGAEADPGQHFTKTWRLQNNGGCTWTSGYDVVFTSGDQMGAPA
;
A
#
# COMPACT_ATOMS: atom_id res chain seq x y z
N MET A 1 18.97 26.27 -39.86
CA MET A 1 19.03 25.35 -38.69
C MET A 1 17.82 25.51 -37.76
N LYS A 2 17.55 26.69 -37.18
CA LYS A 2 16.38 26.90 -36.29
C LYS A 2 15.01 26.59 -36.92
N LYS A 3 14.81 26.95 -38.21
CA LYS A 3 13.55 26.71 -38.94
C LYS A 3 13.27 25.22 -39.22
N ILE A 4 14.32 24.40 -39.36
CA ILE A 4 14.22 22.95 -39.62
C ILE A 4 13.84 22.22 -38.33
N ILE A 5 14.40 22.65 -37.19
CA ILE A 5 14.08 22.10 -35.86
C ILE A 5 12.62 22.39 -35.48
N VAL A 6 12.11 23.60 -35.74
CA VAL A 6 10.71 23.95 -35.47
C VAL A 6 9.74 23.12 -36.30
N ILE A 7 10.04 22.87 -37.59
CA ILE A 7 9.21 22.02 -38.44
C ILE A 7 9.22 20.57 -37.96
N LEU A 8 10.39 20.03 -37.55
CA LEU A 8 10.50 18.66 -37.02
C LEU A 8 9.75 18.48 -35.70
N VAL A 9 9.77 19.47 -34.81
CA VAL A 9 9.06 19.43 -33.52
C VAL A 9 7.54 19.50 -33.72
N ILE A 10 7.05 20.32 -34.65
CA ILE A 10 5.62 20.41 -34.98
C ILE A 10 5.12 19.11 -35.65
N SER A 11 5.90 18.53 -36.56
CA SER A 11 5.55 17.24 -37.18
C SER A 11 5.55 16.09 -36.17
N LEU A 12 6.50 16.07 -35.21
CA LEU A 12 6.56 15.03 -34.18
C LEU A 12 5.40 15.15 -33.16
N ALA A 13 4.98 16.38 -32.84
CA ALA A 13 3.84 16.64 -31.96
C ALA A 13 2.49 16.25 -32.60
N LEU A 14 2.34 16.41 -33.92
CA LEU A 14 1.12 16.01 -34.65
C LEU A 14 0.99 14.49 -34.82
N ILE A 15 2.10 13.74 -34.78
CA ILE A 15 2.07 12.27 -34.85
C ILE A 15 1.63 11.68 -33.49
N PHE A 16 1.98 12.32 -32.37
CA PHE A 16 1.67 11.83 -31.01
C PHE A 16 0.19 11.98 -30.57
N THR A 17 -0.61 12.85 -31.20
CA THR A 17 -2.03 13.04 -30.83
C THR A 17 -2.99 12.05 -31.51
N SER A 18 -2.51 11.24 -32.45
CA SER A 18 -3.35 10.27 -33.19
C SER A 18 -3.52 8.91 -32.50
N GLN A 19 -2.82 8.65 -31.37
CA GLN A 19 -2.88 7.37 -30.64
C GLN A 19 -3.80 7.42 -29.40
N ALA A 20 -4.78 8.32 -29.37
CA ALA A 20 -5.74 8.46 -28.27
C ALA A 20 -7.15 7.91 -28.58
N CYS A 21 -7.30 7.06 -29.59
CA CYS A 21 -8.58 6.39 -29.91
C CYS A 21 -8.39 4.90 -30.25
N ASN A 22 -7.73 4.14 -29.37
CA ASN A 22 -7.80 2.67 -29.42
C ASN A 22 -7.81 2.04 -28.02
N TRP A 23 -8.49 2.71 -27.08
CA TRP A 23 -8.84 2.07 -25.82
C TRP A 23 -9.96 1.07 -26.10
N PRO A 24 -9.80 -0.24 -25.83
CA PRO A 24 -10.92 -1.16 -25.93
C PRO A 24 -11.93 -0.72 -24.87
N VAL A 25 -13.08 -0.22 -25.34
CA VAL A 25 -14.30 -0.13 -24.52
C VAL A 25 -14.62 -1.56 -24.11
N VAL A 26 -14.36 -1.88 -22.85
CA VAL A 26 -14.86 -3.10 -22.24
C VAL A 26 -16.32 -2.82 -21.91
N GLU A 27 -17.18 -3.22 -22.84
CA GLU A 27 -18.63 -3.16 -22.70
C GLU A 27 -19.04 -4.19 -21.63
N PHE A 28 -19.15 -3.74 -20.37
CA PHE A 28 -19.66 -4.55 -19.27
C PHE A 28 -21.18 -4.66 -19.39
N SER A 29 -21.62 -5.67 -20.13
CA SER A 29 -23.00 -6.19 -20.09
C SER A 29 -23.19 -6.97 -18.79
N GLY A 30 -23.23 -6.26 -17.66
CA GLY A 30 -23.54 -6.82 -16.36
C GLY A 30 -25.05 -6.89 -16.17
N GLU A 31 -25.63 -8.05 -16.47
CA GLU A 31 -27.00 -8.39 -16.09
C GLU A 31 -27.13 -8.34 -14.55
N ILE A 32 -28.06 -7.52 -14.08
CA ILE A 32 -28.43 -7.40 -12.67
C ILE A 32 -29.14 -8.69 -12.22
N VAL A 33 -28.39 -9.62 -11.64
CA VAL A 33 -28.96 -10.72 -10.87
C VAL A 33 -29.37 -10.18 -9.50
N PRO A 34 -30.67 -10.20 -9.13
CA PRO A 34 -31.06 -9.89 -7.76
C PRO A 34 -30.52 -11.00 -6.86
N MET A 35 -29.64 -10.64 -5.92
CA MET A 35 -29.24 -11.54 -4.86
C MET A 35 -30.42 -11.65 -3.90
N GLU A 36 -31.23 -12.69 -4.13
CA GLU A 36 -32.31 -13.13 -3.28
C GLU A 36 -31.78 -13.70 -1.97
N ASP A 37 -32.38 -13.23 -0.87
CA ASP A 37 -32.17 -13.74 0.47
C ASP A 37 -32.47 -15.24 0.53
N THR A 38 -31.48 -16.04 0.92
CA THR A 38 -31.74 -17.38 1.46
C THR A 38 -31.02 -17.52 2.80
N ASP A 39 -31.81 -17.23 3.82
CA ASP A 39 -31.75 -17.69 5.20
C ASP A 39 -31.63 -19.22 5.29
N GLY A 40 -30.91 -19.67 6.33
CA GLY A 40 -31.17 -20.93 7.02
C GLY A 40 -30.67 -22.22 6.38
N SER A 41 -29.61 -22.81 6.95
CA SER A 41 -29.65 -24.22 7.36
C SER A 41 -28.50 -24.54 8.32
N ASP A 42 -28.77 -24.38 9.61
CA ASP A 42 -28.02 -25.02 10.68
C ASP A 42 -28.12 -26.54 10.52
N SER A 43 -26.98 -27.19 10.24
CA SER A 43 -26.87 -28.65 10.18
C SER A 43 -26.54 -29.18 11.57
N GLU A 44 -27.57 -29.31 12.41
CA GLU A 44 -27.46 -29.97 13.72
C GLU A 44 -27.33 -31.49 13.55
N SER A 45 -26.11 -32.00 13.76
CA SER A 45 -25.80 -33.43 13.76
C SER A 45 -26.22 -34.07 15.08
N THR A 46 -27.33 -34.81 15.05
CA THR A 46 -27.81 -35.61 16.20
C THR A 46 -26.92 -36.85 16.37
N THR A 47 -26.13 -36.88 17.44
CA THR A 47 -25.40 -38.08 17.87
C THR A 47 -26.16 -38.72 19.05
N PRO A 48 -26.39 -40.04 19.07
CA PRO A 48 -27.15 -40.71 20.12
C PRO A 48 -26.41 -40.71 21.48
N PRO A 49 -27.13 -40.76 22.62
CA PRO A 49 -26.50 -40.90 23.94
C PRO A 49 -26.01 -42.35 24.14
N GLU A 50 -24.69 -42.53 24.13
CA GLU A 50 -24.03 -43.77 24.56
C GLU A 50 -23.97 -43.83 26.09
N THR A 51 -24.34 -44.99 26.64
CA THR A 51 -24.35 -45.28 28.08
C THR A 51 -22.94 -45.48 28.60
N ALA A 52 -22.48 -44.57 29.46
CA ALA A 52 -21.15 -44.65 30.07
C ALA A 52 -21.06 -45.77 31.14
N PRO A 53 -20.04 -46.65 31.11
CA PRO A 53 -19.69 -47.57 32.20
C PRO A 53 -19.06 -46.84 33.41
N PRO A 54 -19.01 -47.47 34.60
CA PRO A 54 -18.65 -46.81 35.86
C PRO A 54 -17.17 -46.37 35.95
N ILE A 55 -16.98 -45.17 36.50
CA ILE A 55 -15.69 -44.48 36.67
C ILE A 55 -14.79 -45.23 37.69
N PRO A 56 -13.56 -45.62 37.33
CA PRO A 56 -12.55 -46.12 38.27
C PRO A 56 -11.96 -44.99 39.15
N PRO A 57 -11.40 -45.30 40.34
CA PRO A 57 -10.93 -44.30 41.30
C PRO A 57 -9.80 -43.43 40.75
N ALA A 58 -9.87 -42.14 41.10
CA ALA A 58 -8.97 -41.07 40.69
C ALA A 58 -7.50 -41.40 40.97
N SER A 59 -6.69 -41.35 39.92
CA SER A 59 -5.23 -41.36 40.01
C SER A 59 -4.75 -39.99 40.49
N GLU A 60 -3.86 -40.00 41.47
CA GLU A 60 -3.16 -38.86 42.05
C GLU A 60 -2.40 -38.05 40.98
N PRO A 61 -2.41 -36.70 41.01
CA PRO A 61 -1.81 -35.90 39.95
C PRO A 61 -0.29 -36.07 39.94
N THR A 62 0.23 -36.69 38.88
CA THR A 62 1.66 -36.68 38.57
C THR A 62 2.03 -35.27 38.07
N PRO A 63 3.14 -34.65 38.53
CA PRO A 63 3.52 -33.33 38.06
C PRO A 63 3.87 -33.37 36.56
N THR A 64 3.02 -32.75 35.74
CA THR A 64 3.31 -32.46 34.34
C THR A 64 4.30 -31.30 34.29
N ASN A 65 5.53 -31.58 33.86
CA ASN A 65 6.47 -30.52 33.47
C ASN A 65 5.99 -29.92 32.14
N THR A 66 5.03 -29.00 32.21
CA THR A 66 4.67 -28.16 31.06
C THR A 66 5.88 -27.28 30.77
N PRO A 67 6.48 -27.33 29.56
CA PRO A 67 7.49 -26.36 29.20
C PRO A 67 6.85 -24.97 29.28
N VAL A 68 7.39 -24.14 30.16
CA VAL A 68 7.03 -22.72 30.24
C VAL A 68 7.54 -22.09 28.95
N ASP A 69 6.62 -21.72 28.06
CA ASP A 69 6.94 -20.92 26.87
C ASP A 69 7.67 -19.66 27.35
N THR A 70 8.97 -19.63 27.10
CA THR A 70 9.80 -18.46 27.34
C THR A 70 9.34 -17.43 26.33
N ALA A 71 8.65 -16.39 26.80
CA ALA A 71 8.20 -15.29 25.95
C ALA A 71 9.40 -14.73 25.17
N VAL A 72 9.42 -15.00 23.86
CA VAL A 72 10.38 -14.39 22.94
C VAL A 72 10.05 -12.90 22.90
N PRO A 73 11.02 -11.99 23.06
CA PRO A 73 10.74 -10.57 22.97
C PRO A 73 10.17 -10.25 21.58
N THR A 74 8.92 -9.78 21.54
CA THR A 74 8.30 -9.26 20.33
C THR A 74 9.10 -8.06 19.85
N ALA A 75 9.66 -8.12 18.64
CA ALA A 75 10.35 -6.99 18.05
C ALA A 75 9.36 -5.82 17.87
N THR A 76 9.63 -4.69 18.52
CA THR A 76 8.85 -3.47 18.34
C THR A 76 9.08 -2.94 16.94
N THR A 77 8.03 -2.91 16.13
CA THR A 77 8.10 -2.40 14.76
C THR A 77 7.98 -0.87 14.78
N ILE A 78 8.91 -0.18 14.14
CA ILE A 78 8.83 1.29 13.96
C ILE A 78 7.85 1.57 12.82
N CYS A 79 6.82 2.38 13.09
CA CYS A 79 5.82 2.72 12.08
C CYS A 79 6.28 3.81 11.11
N ASP A 80 6.82 4.92 11.63
CA ASP A 80 7.18 6.08 10.83
C ASP A 80 8.66 6.04 10.46
N LEU A 81 8.96 5.37 9.34
CA LEU A 81 10.31 5.28 8.81
C LEU A 81 10.31 5.44 7.29
N ALA A 82 10.93 6.52 6.82
CA ALA A 82 11.11 6.81 5.40
C ALA A 82 12.58 6.64 5.00
N GLY A 83 12.82 5.99 3.86
CA GLY A 83 14.12 5.93 3.20
C GLY A 83 14.15 6.85 1.98
N PHE A 84 15.21 7.63 1.84
CA PHE A 84 15.46 8.38 0.61
C PHE A 84 15.99 7.45 -0.48
N ILE A 85 15.42 7.51 -1.69
CA ILE A 85 15.94 6.78 -2.85
C ILE A 85 16.72 7.72 -3.76
N THR A 86 16.09 8.79 -4.25
CA THR A 86 16.72 9.71 -5.20
C THR A 86 15.96 11.02 -5.32
N ASP A 87 16.67 12.06 -5.74
CA ASP A 87 16.08 13.19 -6.43
C ASP A 87 15.57 12.71 -7.80
N VAL A 88 14.36 13.12 -8.16
CA VAL A 88 13.75 12.78 -9.46
C VAL A 88 13.95 13.91 -10.47
N THR A 89 13.91 15.17 -10.03
CA THR A 89 13.99 16.34 -10.91
C THR A 89 15.26 17.16 -10.71
N VAL A 90 15.37 17.87 -9.59
CA VAL A 90 16.49 18.78 -9.29
C VAL A 90 17.48 18.04 -8.40
N PRO A 91 18.64 17.57 -8.90
CA PRO A 91 19.65 16.92 -8.08
C PRO A 91 20.34 17.91 -7.15
N ASP A 92 21.01 17.40 -6.14
CA ASP A 92 21.85 18.23 -5.28
C ASP A 92 22.96 18.94 -6.06
N GLY A 93 23.17 20.22 -5.74
CA GLY A 93 24.13 21.09 -6.40
C GLY A 93 23.68 21.60 -7.79
N ALA A 94 22.45 21.32 -8.22
CA ALA A 94 21.93 21.92 -9.44
C ALA A 94 21.88 23.44 -9.33
N GLU A 95 22.33 24.12 -10.38
CA GLU A 95 22.26 25.57 -10.49
C GLU A 95 20.89 26.01 -11.00
N ALA A 96 20.41 27.15 -10.49
CA ALA A 96 19.19 27.79 -10.94
C ALA A 96 19.43 29.29 -11.14
N ASP A 97 18.88 29.86 -12.21
CA ASP A 97 18.96 31.29 -12.47
C ASP A 97 18.07 32.07 -11.47
N PRO A 98 18.40 33.33 -11.16
CA PRO A 98 17.55 34.17 -10.33
C PRO A 98 16.12 34.29 -10.88
N GLY A 99 15.13 33.96 -10.05
CA GLY A 99 13.71 33.99 -10.42
C GLY A 99 13.25 32.78 -11.25
N GLN A 100 14.12 31.79 -11.51
CA GLN A 100 13.73 30.55 -12.15
C GLN A 100 12.78 29.75 -11.25
N HIS A 101 11.62 29.37 -11.80
CA HIS A 101 10.72 28.44 -11.13
C HIS A 101 11.15 27.00 -11.39
N PHE A 102 11.06 26.16 -10.37
CA PHE A 102 11.30 24.73 -10.49
C PHE A 102 10.38 23.93 -9.56
N THR A 103 10.22 22.65 -9.88
CA THR A 103 9.54 21.68 -9.02
C THR A 103 10.55 20.64 -8.59
N LYS A 104 10.84 20.57 -7.29
CA LYS A 104 11.65 19.50 -6.70
C LYS A 104 10.73 18.29 -6.43
N THR A 105 11.13 17.13 -6.93
CA THR A 105 10.44 15.87 -6.71
C THR A 105 11.42 14.86 -6.18
N TRP A 106 11.03 14.14 -5.13
CA TRP A 106 11.81 13.06 -4.53
C TRP A 106 11.10 11.73 -4.72
N ARG A 107 11.89 10.65 -4.74
CA ARG A 107 11.39 9.30 -4.56
C ARG A 107 11.78 8.81 -3.18
N LEU A 108 10.78 8.45 -2.39
CA LEU A 108 10.93 7.91 -1.04
C LEU A 108 10.41 6.47 -0.99
N GLN A 109 11.00 5.67 -0.12
CA GLN A 109 10.56 4.32 0.21
C GLN A 109 9.95 4.32 1.61
N ASN A 110 8.80 3.69 1.78
CA ASN A 110 8.31 3.35 3.11
C ASN A 110 9.08 2.12 3.62
N ASN A 111 9.88 2.32 4.66
CA ASN A 111 10.65 1.28 5.36
C ASN A 111 10.06 0.98 6.74
N GLY A 112 8.95 1.63 7.10
CA GLY A 112 8.25 1.42 8.37
C GLY A 112 7.25 0.26 8.30
N GLY A 113 6.72 -0.09 9.47
CA GLY A 113 5.68 -1.11 9.59
C GLY A 113 4.25 -0.62 9.35
N CYS A 114 4.04 0.69 9.30
CA CYS A 114 2.74 1.29 9.04
C CYS A 114 2.64 1.79 7.60
N THR A 115 1.50 1.57 6.95
CA THR A 115 1.21 2.16 5.62
C THR A 115 1.00 3.66 5.75
N TRP A 116 1.66 4.45 4.91
CA TRP A 116 1.38 5.88 4.81
C TRP A 116 -0.05 6.13 4.36
N THR A 117 -0.74 7.00 5.07
CA THR A 117 -2.11 7.43 4.76
C THR A 117 -2.10 8.86 4.23
N SER A 118 -3.27 9.39 3.89
CA SER A 118 -3.43 10.81 3.52
C SER A 118 -3.22 11.79 4.69
N GLY A 119 -2.92 11.30 5.90
CA GLY A 119 -2.58 12.12 7.06
C GLY A 119 -1.10 12.47 7.19
N TYR A 120 -0.26 12.05 6.24
CA TYR A 120 1.16 12.41 6.19
C TYR A 120 1.39 13.59 5.25
N ASP A 121 2.23 14.51 5.68
CA ASP A 121 2.60 15.71 4.93
C ASP A 121 4.12 15.82 4.77
N VAL A 122 4.55 16.50 3.70
CA VAL A 122 5.94 16.95 3.56
C VAL A 122 6.03 18.33 4.18
N VAL A 123 6.77 18.44 5.28
CA VAL A 123 6.85 19.65 6.12
C VAL A 123 8.19 20.34 5.95
N PHE A 124 8.18 21.66 5.81
CA PHE A 124 9.40 22.45 5.77
C PHE A 124 10.01 22.54 7.17
N THR A 125 11.26 22.09 7.33
CA THR A 125 11.91 22.05 8.65
C THR A 125 12.92 23.19 8.86
N SER A 126 13.68 23.56 7.83
CA SER A 126 14.73 24.59 7.91
C SER A 126 15.28 24.97 6.53
N GLY A 127 16.07 26.05 6.47
CA GLY A 127 16.73 26.54 5.25
C GLY A 127 16.06 27.79 4.68
N ASP A 128 16.31 28.07 3.40
CA ASP A 128 15.67 29.18 2.71
C ASP A 128 14.33 28.75 2.11
N GLN A 129 13.29 29.54 2.33
CA GLN A 129 11.96 29.22 1.82
C GLN A 129 11.84 29.56 0.34
N MET A 130 11.70 28.53 -0.50
CA MET A 130 11.62 28.66 -1.96
C MET A 130 10.17 28.55 -2.50
N GLY A 131 9.19 28.91 -1.67
CA GLY A 131 7.77 28.93 -2.05
C GLY A 131 6.99 27.62 -1.87
N ALA A 132 7.60 26.58 -1.28
CA ALA A 132 6.89 25.37 -0.87
C ALA A 132 6.03 25.61 0.39
N PRO A 133 4.93 24.84 0.58
CA PRO A 133 4.13 24.89 1.81
C PRO A 133 5.00 24.69 3.05
N ALA A 134 4.69 25.44 4.12
CA ALA A 134 5.34 25.32 5.42
C ALA A 134 4.70 24.20 6.23
#